data_AF-A0A1C5TV50-F1
#
_entry.id   AF-A0A1C5TV50-F1
#
_cell.length_a   1.000
_cell.length_b   1.000
_cell.length_c   1.000
_cell.angle_alpha   90.00
_cell.angle_beta   90.00
_cell.angle_gamma   90.00
#
_symmetry.space_group_name_H-M   'P 1'
#
loop_
_entity.id
_entity.type
_entity.pdbx_description
1 polymer ?
#
loop_
_entity_poly.entity_id
_entity_poly.type
_entity_poly.pdbx_seq_one_letter_code
_entity_poly.pdbx_strand_id
1 'polypeptide(L)'
;MKKNKVISCILFLVLCMTMLFSGCGTKEESNEKKENSETRSYDVENMKFDNVKIHVMTRITNEGSQKYFADKIDEFNNLDNGITVELENITTEEDYLNKLRTGYSGGDTPNVFTEYGGARVKDYIAANGVLDWTPYLEADKEYYDSFYDSVFESAQYDEYEGIWGTGQTHKKSI
;
A
#
# COMPACT_ATOMS: atom_id res chain seq x y z
N MET A 1 -13.64 -22.01 -11.57
CA MET A 1 -14.59 -21.08 -10.91
C MET A 1 -13.81 -19.82 -10.56
N LYS A 2 -14.15 -18.68 -11.15
CA LYS A 2 -13.44 -17.39 -11.00
C LYS A 2 -13.84 -16.76 -9.67
N LYS A 3 -13.04 -16.92 -8.61
CA LYS A 3 -13.27 -16.25 -7.32
C LYS A 3 -12.25 -15.12 -7.14
N ASN A 4 -12.75 -13.91 -7.36
CA ASN A 4 -12.46 -12.67 -6.63
C ASN A 4 -11.05 -12.05 -6.70
N LYS A 5 -10.76 -11.43 -7.85
CA LYS A 5 -9.62 -10.52 -8.12
C LYS A 5 -9.56 -9.26 -7.24
N VAL A 6 -10.56 -9.01 -6.40
CA VAL A 6 -10.66 -7.82 -5.54
C VAL A 6 -9.85 -8.02 -4.25
N ILE A 7 -9.53 -9.27 -3.87
CA ILE A 7 -8.83 -9.58 -2.61
C ILE A 7 -7.38 -9.06 -2.59
N SER A 8 -6.76 -8.95 -3.77
CA SER A 8 -5.34 -8.62 -3.93
C SER A 8 -4.98 -7.19 -3.52
N CYS A 9 -5.89 -6.21 -3.66
CA CYS A 9 -5.56 -4.79 -3.45
C CYS A 9 -5.54 -4.35 -1.98
N ILE A 10 -5.98 -5.19 -1.05
CA ILE A 10 -6.14 -4.82 0.37
C ILE A 10 -5.18 -5.60 1.28
N LEU A 11 -4.49 -6.60 0.70
CA LEU A 11 -3.35 -7.33 1.28
C LEU A 11 -2.15 -6.43 1.62
N PHE A 12 -2.09 -5.22 1.06
CA PHE A 12 -0.90 -4.37 1.01
C PHE A 12 -0.51 -3.69 2.34
N LEU A 13 -1.30 -3.80 3.40
CA LEU A 13 -1.31 -2.76 4.45
C LEU A 13 -1.31 -3.19 5.91
N VAL A 14 -1.63 -4.45 6.15
CA VAL A 14 -1.85 -5.00 7.50
C VAL A 14 -0.54 -5.33 8.21
N LEU A 15 0.48 -5.70 7.44
CA LEU A 15 1.58 -6.51 7.96
C LEU A 15 2.64 -5.69 8.72
N CYS A 16 2.53 -4.36 8.75
CA CYS A 16 3.52 -3.48 9.38
C CYS A 16 3.36 -3.33 10.91
N MET A 17 2.26 -3.80 11.53
CA MET A 17 1.92 -3.40 12.91
C MET A 17 2.31 -4.39 14.02
N THR A 18 2.85 -5.57 13.74
CA THR A 18 3.06 -6.62 14.76
C THR A 18 4.45 -6.71 15.37
N MET A 19 5.40 -5.81 15.07
CA MET A 19 6.81 -5.97 15.51
C MET A 19 7.33 -5.02 16.59
N LEU A 20 6.48 -4.30 17.34
CA LEU A 20 6.95 -3.36 18.38
C LEU A 20 6.86 -3.84 19.84
N PHE A 21 6.70 -5.14 20.11
CA PHE A 21 6.87 -5.67 21.46
C PHE A 21 8.05 -6.64 21.56
N SER A 22 9.25 -6.09 21.72
CA SER A 22 10.36 -6.78 22.40
C SER A 22 11.12 -5.79 23.26
N GLY A 23 11.20 -6.16 24.55
CA GLY A 23 11.55 -5.31 25.66
C GLY A 23 13.03 -4.97 25.81
N CYS A 24 13.22 -3.98 26.68
CA CYS A 24 14.43 -3.34 27.18
C CYS A 24 15.56 -4.30 27.64
N GLY A 25 16.83 -3.93 27.37
CA GLY A 25 17.97 -4.37 28.20
C GLY A 25 19.37 -4.26 27.60
N THR A 26 20.08 -3.17 27.96
CA THR A 26 21.55 -2.95 27.95
C THR A 26 22.19 -2.31 26.70
N LYS A 27 22.93 -1.21 26.95
CA LYS A 27 23.72 -0.40 26.02
C LYS A 27 25.01 -1.12 25.61
N GLU A 28 25.31 -1.17 24.31
CA GLU A 28 26.60 -0.72 23.73
C GLU A 28 26.56 -0.74 22.19
N GLU A 29 27.08 0.37 21.64
CA GLU A 29 27.62 0.66 20.30
C GLU A 29 26.89 0.23 19.01
N SER A 30 26.56 1.28 18.24
CA SER A 30 26.02 1.30 16.89
C SER A 30 26.87 0.49 15.91
N ASN A 31 26.32 -0.62 15.45
CA ASN A 31 26.66 -1.23 14.18
C ASN A 31 25.34 -1.32 13.39
N GLU A 32 25.15 -0.41 12.44
CA GLU A 32 24.11 -0.52 11.41
C GLU A 32 24.35 -1.81 10.64
N LYS A 33 23.73 -2.89 11.12
CA LYS A 33 23.48 -4.05 10.28
C LYS A 33 22.42 -3.62 9.29
N LYS A 34 22.83 -3.43 8.02
CA LYS A 34 21.94 -3.61 6.88
C LYS A 34 21.14 -4.87 7.15
N GLU A 35 19.84 -4.71 7.37
CA GLU A 35 18.92 -5.82 7.44
C GLU A 35 19.02 -6.52 6.09
N ASN A 36 19.68 -7.68 6.12
CA ASN A 36 19.74 -8.60 5.02
C ASN A 36 18.30 -8.79 4.54
N SER A 37 18.04 -8.54 3.26
CA SER A 37 16.85 -9.02 2.58
C SER A 37 16.92 -10.55 2.61
N GLU A 38 16.59 -11.13 3.76
CA GLU A 38 16.12 -12.49 3.82
C GLU A 38 14.97 -12.54 2.82
N THR A 39 15.09 -13.40 1.83
CA THR A 39 14.00 -13.75 0.92
C THR A 39 12.83 -14.24 1.77
N ARG A 40 11.99 -13.29 2.23
CA ARG A 40 10.73 -13.57 2.90
C ARG A 40 9.84 -14.14 1.81
N SER A 41 9.75 -15.46 1.77
CA SER A 41 8.81 -16.15 0.90
C SER A 41 7.39 -15.84 1.41
N TYR A 42 6.70 -14.91 0.78
CA TYR A 42 5.30 -14.62 1.09
C TYR A 42 4.42 -15.72 0.49
N ASP A 43 3.82 -16.54 1.34
CA ASP A 43 2.84 -17.55 0.93
C ASP A 43 1.46 -16.90 0.78
N VAL A 44 1.27 -16.19 -0.33
CA VAL A 44 0.07 -15.39 -0.62
C VAL A 44 -1.21 -16.24 -0.58
N GLU A 45 -1.14 -17.49 -1.05
CA GLU A 45 -2.28 -18.42 -1.13
C GLU A 45 -2.75 -18.92 0.24
N ASN A 46 -1.85 -19.01 1.22
CA ASN A 46 -2.16 -19.55 2.55
C ASN A 46 -2.26 -18.48 3.65
N MET A 47 -2.10 -17.19 3.32
CA MET A 47 -2.30 -16.12 4.29
C MET A 47 -3.75 -16.05 4.75
N LYS A 48 -3.93 -16.03 6.06
CA LYS A 48 -5.22 -15.81 6.71
C LYS A 48 -5.14 -14.53 7.51
N PHE A 49 -6.17 -13.72 7.36
CA PHE A 49 -6.32 -12.48 8.09
C PHE A 49 -7.46 -12.65 9.09
N ASP A 50 -7.30 -12.02 10.24
CA ASP A 50 -8.33 -11.96 11.27
C ASP A 50 -8.38 -10.54 11.83
N ASN A 51 -9.58 -9.96 11.79
CA ASN A 51 -9.88 -8.62 12.29
C ASN A 51 -8.88 -7.52 11.86
N VAL A 52 -8.59 -7.51 10.57
CA VAL A 52 -7.69 -6.55 9.96
C VAL A 52 -8.47 -5.32 9.52
N LYS A 53 -7.95 -4.13 9.83
CA LYS A 53 -8.48 -2.86 9.34
C LYS A 53 -7.50 -2.13 8.45
N ILE A 54 -8.01 -1.67 7.31
CA ILE A 54 -7.25 -1.00 6.27
C ILE A 54 -7.87 0.36 5.99
N HIS A 55 -7.14 1.43 6.31
CA HIS A 55 -7.53 2.80 5.99
C HIS A 55 -7.00 3.21 4.62
N VAL A 56 -7.91 3.53 3.71
CA VAL A 56 -7.60 3.96 2.34
C VAL A 56 -8.01 5.41 2.18
N MET A 57 -7.05 6.30 1.92
CA MET A 57 -7.30 7.74 1.74
C MET A 57 -7.08 8.19 0.29
N THR A 58 -8.15 8.58 -0.39
CA THR A 58 -8.13 8.93 -1.80
C THR A 58 -8.53 10.37 -2.07
N ARG A 59 -8.16 10.86 -3.25
CA ARG A 59 -8.69 12.11 -3.80
C ARG A 59 -9.33 11.84 -5.15
N ILE A 60 -10.61 11.51 -5.12
CA ILE A 60 -11.45 11.24 -6.30
C ILE A 60 -12.46 12.38 -6.41
N THR A 61 -12.30 13.22 -7.41
CA THR A 61 -13.17 14.40 -7.62
C THR A 61 -14.41 14.11 -8.46
N ASN A 62 -14.39 13.04 -9.27
CA ASN A 62 -15.52 12.62 -10.10
C ASN A 62 -16.50 11.73 -9.32
N GLU A 63 -17.78 12.12 -9.25
CA GLU A 63 -18.82 11.39 -8.51
C GLU A 63 -19.03 9.95 -9.00
N GLY A 64 -18.95 9.71 -10.32
CA GLY A 64 -19.08 8.37 -10.90
C GLY A 64 -17.96 7.44 -10.41
N SER A 65 -16.72 7.93 -10.40
CA SER A 65 -15.60 7.21 -9.83
C SER A 65 -15.75 7.01 -8.33
N GLN A 66 -16.19 8.02 -7.57
CA GLN A 66 -16.40 7.89 -6.12
C GLN A 66 -17.38 6.75 -5.81
N LYS A 67 -18.52 6.73 -6.50
CA LYS A 67 -19.52 5.67 -6.35
C LYS A 67 -18.95 4.31 -6.72
N TYR A 68 -18.24 4.22 -7.84
CA TYR A 68 -17.64 2.96 -8.28
C TYR A 68 -16.66 2.39 -7.24
N PHE A 69 -15.75 3.22 -6.70
CA PHE A 69 -14.80 2.79 -5.69
C PHE A 69 -15.49 2.41 -4.37
N ALA A 70 -16.49 3.18 -3.93
CA ALA A 70 -17.29 2.83 -2.75
C ALA A 70 -17.98 1.46 -2.91
N ASP A 71 -18.65 1.23 -4.04
CA ASP A 71 -19.31 -0.06 -4.33
C ASP A 71 -18.30 -1.22 -4.34
N LYS A 72 -17.08 -1.01 -4.84
CA LYS A 72 -16.02 -2.03 -4.87
C LYS A 72 -15.45 -2.33 -3.49
N ILE A 73 -15.34 -1.32 -2.63
CA ILE A 73 -14.96 -1.50 -1.22
C ILE A 73 -16.06 -2.25 -0.47
N ASP A 74 -17.34 -1.93 -0.70
CA ASP A 74 -18.45 -2.66 -0.12
C ASP A 74 -18.48 -4.12 -0.58
N GLU A 75 -18.27 -4.38 -1.88
CA GLU A 75 -18.14 -5.74 -2.41
C GLU A 75 -16.99 -6.51 -1.73
N PHE A 76 -15.84 -5.87 -1.52
CA PHE A 76 -14.71 -6.49 -0.83
C PHE A 76 -15.01 -6.76 0.65
N ASN A 77 -15.59 -5.80 1.36
CA ASN A 77 -15.87 -5.91 2.80
C ASN A 77 -16.94 -6.98 3.11
N ASN A 78 -17.76 -7.35 2.12
CA ASN A 78 -18.71 -8.44 2.22
C ASN A 78 -18.07 -9.83 2.01
N LEU A 79 -16.77 -9.91 1.70
CA LEU A 79 -16.04 -11.17 1.62
C LEU A 79 -15.67 -11.65 3.02
N ASP A 80 -15.82 -12.95 3.26
CA ASP A 80 -15.33 -13.59 4.48
C ASP A 80 -13.81 -13.85 4.39
N ASN A 81 -13.05 -12.76 4.45
CA ASN A 81 -11.58 -12.77 4.29
C ASN A 81 -10.84 -12.17 5.50
N GLY A 82 -11.56 -11.77 6.55
CA GLY A 82 -11.00 -11.21 7.78
C GLY A 82 -10.41 -9.80 7.65
N ILE A 83 -10.68 -9.09 6.54
CA ILE A 83 -10.20 -7.73 6.30
C ILE A 83 -11.38 -6.77 6.07
N THR A 84 -11.32 -5.62 6.73
CA THR A 84 -12.26 -4.51 6.55
C THR A 84 -11.50 -3.27 6.05
N VAL A 85 -11.99 -2.68 4.97
CA VAL A 85 -11.48 -1.42 4.43
C VAL A 85 -12.37 -0.26 4.82
N GLU A 86 -11.75 0.80 5.33
CA GLU A 86 -12.37 2.09 5.58
C GLU A 86 -11.86 3.07 4.51
N LEU A 87 -12.76 3.49 3.60
CA LEU A 87 -12.44 4.46 2.54
C LEU A 87 -12.73 5.89 3.02
N GLU A 88 -11.72 6.74 2.96
CA GLU A 88 -11.84 8.18 3.13
C GLU A 88 -11.53 8.88 1.79
N ASN A 89 -12.48 9.69 1.31
CA ASN A 89 -12.28 10.49 0.10
C ASN A 89 -12.31 11.98 0.46
N ILE A 90 -11.23 12.70 0.17
CA ILE A 90 -11.14 14.17 0.33
C ILE A 90 -10.91 14.79 -1.03
N THR A 91 -11.87 15.60 -1.50
CA THR A 91 -11.88 16.14 -2.87
C THR A 91 -11.04 17.41 -3.02
N THR A 92 -10.97 18.23 -1.97
CA THR A 92 -10.12 19.43 -1.92
C THR A 92 -8.66 19.01 -1.77
N GLU A 93 -7.79 19.48 -2.66
CA GLU A 93 -6.37 19.12 -2.64
C GLU A 93 -5.67 19.59 -1.36
N GLU A 94 -5.96 20.82 -0.95
CA GLU A 94 -5.38 21.40 0.26
C GLU A 94 -5.74 20.58 1.51
N ASP A 95 -7.02 20.24 1.68
CA ASP A 95 -7.49 19.43 2.82
C ASP A 95 -6.86 18.03 2.78
N TYR A 96 -6.77 17.42 1.59
CA TYR A 96 -6.16 16.10 1.39
C TYR A 96 -4.69 16.11 1.82
N LEU A 97 -3.89 17.05 1.29
CA LEU A 97 -2.47 17.14 1.58
C LEU A 97 -2.20 17.54 3.04
N ASN A 98 -3.01 18.44 3.60
CA ASN A 98 -2.91 18.81 5.00
C ASN A 98 -3.20 17.63 5.93
N LYS A 99 -4.24 16.83 5.62
CA LYS A 99 -4.56 15.64 6.40
C LYS A 99 -3.47 14.58 6.27
N LEU A 100 -2.99 14.29 5.06
CA LEU A 100 -1.91 13.31 4.83
C LEU A 100 -0.66 13.67 5.63
N ARG A 101 -0.21 14.94 5.57
CA ARG A 101 0.95 15.43 6.31
C ARG A 101 0.78 15.32 7.83
N THR A 102 -0.41 15.65 8.32
CA THR A 102 -0.74 15.59 9.75
C THR A 102 -0.78 14.14 10.23
N GLY A 103 -1.42 13.25 9.47
CA GLY A 103 -1.46 11.81 9.75
C GLY A 103 -0.07 11.19 9.79
N TYR A 104 0.80 11.56 8.83
CA TYR A 104 2.20 11.11 8.81
C TYR A 104 2.98 11.54 10.05
N SER A 105 2.81 12.78 10.51
CA SER A 105 3.50 13.30 11.69
C SER A 105 2.89 12.82 13.01
N GLY A 106 1.60 12.48 13.01
CA GLY A 106 0.81 12.16 14.20
C GLY A 106 0.63 10.66 14.47
N GLY A 107 1.14 9.79 13.62
CA GLY A 107 0.98 8.33 13.73
C GLY A 107 -0.37 7.80 13.26
N ASP A 108 -1.16 8.63 12.58
CA ASP A 108 -2.45 8.28 11.96
C ASP A 108 -2.30 8.30 10.42
N THR A 109 -1.25 7.63 9.94
CA THR A 109 -0.95 7.59 8.51
C THR A 109 -1.92 6.63 7.85
N PRO A 110 -2.60 7.02 6.75
CA PRO A 110 -3.40 6.09 6.00
C PRO A 110 -2.53 4.96 5.51
N ASN A 111 -3.10 3.77 5.50
CA ASN A 111 -2.39 2.62 5.02
C ASN A 111 -2.11 2.79 3.51
N VAL A 112 -3.14 2.99 2.69
CA VAL A 112 -3.03 3.26 1.24
C VAL A 112 -3.47 4.68 1.01
N PHE A 113 -2.71 5.41 0.21
CA PHE A 113 -3.06 6.77 -0.15
C PHE A 113 -2.70 7.07 -1.60
N THR A 114 -3.36 8.09 -2.15
CA THR A 114 -3.03 8.66 -3.45
C THR A 114 -1.84 9.59 -3.31
N GLU A 115 -0.80 9.32 -4.08
CA GLU A 115 0.30 10.25 -4.25
C GLU A 115 0.56 10.52 -5.73
N TYR A 116 1.11 11.69 -6.02
CA TYR A 116 1.26 12.24 -7.38
C TYR A 116 2.71 12.12 -7.90
N GLY A 117 3.55 11.37 -7.20
CA GLY A 117 4.94 11.10 -7.61
C GLY A 117 5.89 12.26 -7.34
N GLY A 118 6.97 12.30 -8.11
CA GLY A 118 7.98 13.35 -8.03
C GLY A 118 8.74 13.37 -6.69
N ALA A 119 9.19 14.54 -6.27
CA ALA A 119 10.06 14.70 -5.12
C ALA A 119 9.41 14.26 -3.79
N ARG A 120 8.09 14.40 -3.65
CA ARG A 120 7.39 14.08 -2.40
C ARG A 120 7.45 12.59 -2.05
N VAL A 121 7.32 11.71 -3.05
CA VAL A 121 7.46 10.26 -2.83
C VAL A 121 8.88 9.93 -2.40
N LYS A 122 9.89 10.56 -3.00
CA LYS A 122 11.30 10.36 -2.62
C LYS A 122 11.55 10.69 -1.15
N ASP A 123 10.90 11.74 -0.61
CA ASP A 123 10.97 12.07 0.81
C ASP A 123 10.35 10.97 1.69
N TYR A 124 9.24 10.37 1.26
CA TYR A 124 8.65 9.22 1.96
C TYR A 124 9.53 7.98 1.89
N ILE A 125 10.15 7.69 0.75
CA ILE A 125 11.08 6.56 0.61
C ILE A 125 12.28 6.75 1.55
N ALA A 126 12.92 7.93 1.52
CA ALA A 126 14.05 8.23 2.38
C ALA A 126 13.72 8.15 3.88
N ALA A 127 12.45 8.36 4.25
CA ALA A 127 11.96 8.29 5.62
C ALA A 127 11.39 6.90 5.99
N ASN A 128 11.51 5.88 5.13
CA ASN A 128 10.88 4.56 5.29
C ASN A 128 9.35 4.65 5.52
N GLY A 129 8.71 5.66 4.93
CA GLY A 129 7.28 5.95 5.05
C GLY A 129 6.40 5.25 4.03
N VAL A 130 7.00 4.65 3.00
CA VAL A 130 6.32 3.84 1.98
C VAL A 130 7.02 2.50 1.84
N LEU A 131 6.25 1.49 1.46
CA LEU A 131 6.71 0.10 1.34
C LEU A 131 7.28 -0.14 -0.07
N ASP A 132 8.41 -0.86 -0.17
CA ASP A 132 8.84 -1.46 -1.43
C ASP A 132 7.96 -2.68 -1.76
N TRP A 133 7.26 -2.63 -2.89
CA TRP A 133 6.33 -3.66 -3.34
C TRP A 133 7.02 -4.82 -4.04
N THR A 134 8.30 -4.65 -4.44
CA THR A 134 9.06 -5.65 -5.21
C THR A 134 8.96 -7.07 -4.62
N PRO A 135 9.26 -7.33 -3.34
CA PRO A 135 9.24 -8.69 -2.81
C PRO A 135 7.82 -9.29 -2.74
N TYR A 136 6.78 -8.45 -2.74
CA TYR A 136 5.37 -8.89 -2.73
C TYR A 136 4.87 -9.21 -4.13
N LEU A 137 5.27 -8.40 -5.13
CA LEU A 137 4.97 -8.65 -6.54
C LEU A 137 5.70 -9.90 -7.05
N GLU A 138 6.94 -10.13 -6.64
CA GLU A 138 7.68 -11.34 -6.99
C GLU A 138 7.10 -12.62 -6.37
N ALA A 139 6.47 -12.51 -5.20
CA ALA A 139 5.81 -13.64 -4.53
C ALA A 139 4.53 -14.11 -5.24
N ASP A 140 3.82 -13.20 -5.94
CA ASP A 140 2.68 -13.53 -6.79
C ASP A 140 2.96 -13.07 -8.23
N LYS A 141 3.83 -13.85 -8.90
CA LYS A 141 4.27 -13.53 -10.25
C LYS A 141 3.13 -13.58 -11.28
N GLU A 142 2.09 -14.40 -11.08
CA GLU A 142 0.93 -14.40 -11.97
C GLU A 142 0.18 -13.07 -11.89
N TYR A 143 -0.02 -12.55 -10.67
CA TYR A 143 -0.60 -11.22 -10.48
C TYR A 143 0.29 -10.12 -11.05
N TYR A 144 1.59 -10.15 -10.76
CA TYR A 144 2.52 -9.14 -11.26
C TYR A 144 2.57 -9.12 -12.79
N ASP A 145 2.72 -10.28 -13.44
CA ASP A 145 2.77 -10.42 -14.90
C ASP A 145 1.42 -10.11 -15.59
N SER A 146 0.34 -9.91 -14.81
CA SER A 146 -0.97 -9.51 -15.35
C SER A 146 -1.06 -8.01 -15.70
N PHE A 147 -0.12 -7.21 -15.22
CA PHE A 147 -0.03 -5.77 -15.51
C PHE A 147 0.93 -5.48 -16.67
N TYR A 148 0.77 -4.31 -17.29
CA TYR A 148 1.83 -3.78 -18.15
C TYR A 148 2.91 -3.13 -17.27
N ASP A 149 4.17 -3.24 -17.67
CA ASP A 149 5.31 -2.62 -16.96
C ASP A 149 5.08 -1.12 -16.68
N SER A 150 4.45 -0.41 -17.63
CA SER A 150 4.09 1.01 -17.51
C SER A 150 3.21 1.37 -16.31
N VAL A 151 2.55 0.38 -15.68
CA VAL A 151 1.79 0.60 -14.44
C VAL A 151 2.73 0.93 -13.28
N PHE A 152 3.95 0.39 -13.27
CA PHE A 152 4.90 0.54 -12.18
C PHE A 152 5.98 1.59 -12.47
N GLU A 153 6.27 1.88 -13.74
CA GLU A 153 7.31 2.83 -14.16
C GLU A 153 7.21 4.20 -13.45
N SER A 154 6.00 4.73 -13.25
CA SER A 154 5.80 6.03 -12.59
C SER A 154 6.13 6.03 -11.08
N ALA A 155 6.31 4.86 -10.49
CA ALA A 155 6.62 4.64 -9.07
C ALA A 155 8.01 4.01 -8.87
N GLN A 156 8.85 4.02 -9.90
CA GLN A 156 10.27 3.65 -9.82
C GLN A 156 11.12 4.93 -9.90
N TYR A 157 12.19 4.98 -9.10
CA TYR A 157 13.05 6.15 -9.01
C TYR A 157 14.51 5.72 -9.11
N ASP A 158 15.28 6.35 -10.01
CA ASP A 158 16.68 5.97 -10.29
C ASP A 158 17.56 5.90 -9.02
N GLU A 159 17.25 6.71 -8.01
CA GLU A 159 18.01 6.78 -6.76
C GLU A 159 17.63 5.68 -5.73
N TYR A 160 16.52 4.96 -5.96
CA TYR A 160 15.98 3.97 -5.02
C TYR A 160 15.59 2.68 -5.75
N GLU A 161 16.29 1.58 -5.46
CA GLU A 161 15.87 0.26 -5.92
C GLU A 161 14.48 -0.08 -5.35
N GLY A 162 13.59 -0.61 -6.19
CA GLY A 162 12.27 -1.07 -5.77
C GLY A 162 11.11 -0.52 -6.60
N ILE A 163 9.90 -0.93 -6.24
CA ILE A 163 8.64 -0.46 -6.81
C ILE A 163 7.85 0.15 -5.65
N TRP A 164 7.59 1.45 -5.68
CA TRP A 164 7.07 2.18 -4.51
C TRP A 164 5.59 2.50 -4.58
N GLY A 165 4.87 1.84 -5.51
CA GLY A 165 3.46 2.03 -5.74
C GLY A 165 3.04 1.63 -7.15
N THR A 166 1.85 2.08 -7.56
CA THR A 166 1.30 1.86 -8.91
C THR A 166 0.66 3.12 -9.45
N GLY A 167 0.75 3.30 -10.77
CA GLY A 167 0.02 4.33 -11.49
C GLY A 167 -1.48 3.98 -11.58
N GLN A 168 -2.35 4.99 -11.53
CA GLN A 168 -3.81 4.80 -11.63
C GLN A 168 -4.31 4.53 -13.07
N THR A 169 -3.44 4.61 -14.06
CA THR A 169 -3.81 4.43 -15.47
C THR A 169 -3.78 2.97 -15.88
N HIS A 170 -4.96 2.38 -16.03
CA HIS A 170 -5.19 1.14 -16.78
C HIS A 170 -5.82 1.44 -18.16
N LYS A 171 -5.48 0.58 -19.13
CA LYS A 171 -5.78 0.69 -20.58
C LYS A 171 -7.21 1.15 -20.85
N LYS A 172 -7.36 2.28 -21.56
CA LYS A 172 -8.59 2.56 -22.32
C LYS A 172 -8.61 1.51 -23.44
N SER A 173 -9.55 0.56 -23.38
CA SER A 173 -9.86 -0.29 -24.52
C SER A 173 -10.12 0.64 -25.70
N ILE A 174 -9.29 0.55 -26.73
CA ILE A 174 -9.56 1.17 -28.04
C ILE A 174 -10.71 0.41 -28.68
#